data_AF-A0A9D7TPX0-F1
#
_entry.id   AF-A0A9D7TPX0-F1
#
_cell.length_a   1.000
_cell.length_b   1.000
_cell.length_c   1.000
_cell.angle_alpha   90.00
_cell.angle_beta   90.00
_cell.angle_gamma   90.00
#
_symmetry.space_group_name_H-M   'P 1'
#
loop_
_entity.id
_entity.type
_entity.pdbx_description
1 polymer ?
#
loop_
_entity_poly.entity_id
_entity_poly.type
_entity_poly.pdbx_seq_one_letter_code
_entity_poly.pdbx_strand_id
1 'polypeptide(L)'
;MFNIIKTIFGNKHERDVKGYSGIVEKTNNFYNEYRELTNDQLRNKTLEFRQRIKESLVDIDADISALVGKANLEPDFIVKEEAFNEVDALKKDRNKYLEITLKEILPEAFAVVKETARRFKENEFLEVTAIDHDRNIAVKKDYVTIHGDKATWKNSWKAAGGDITWNMLHYDVQLIGGMVLHEGKIAEMATGEGKTLVATLPAYLNGLSGLGVHIITVNDYLARRDCEWVGPIFEFLQLTIDCIDKYKPHSPERIAAYRCDITYGTNNEFGFDYLRDNMVRDHDELVQGKHHYAMVDEVDSVLIDDARTPLIISGPVPQGLEEQEYVELNPKIERLFNVQRQLATEYLAEAKKLIKQGIAGPQVGEGRFGFV
;
A
#
# COMPACT_ATOMS: atom_id res chain seq x y z
N MET A 1 13.18 -16.47 -41.37
CA MET A 1 13.95 -16.98 -40.21
C MET A 1 13.28 -16.66 -38.87
N PHE A 2 12.63 -15.50 -38.68
CA PHE A 2 11.91 -15.16 -37.43
C PHE A 2 10.65 -16.00 -37.13
N ASN A 3 9.92 -16.48 -38.13
CA ASN A 3 8.72 -17.30 -37.90
C ASN A 3 9.02 -18.71 -37.40
N ILE A 4 10.17 -19.31 -37.75
CA ILE A 4 10.50 -20.70 -37.38
C ILE A 4 10.90 -20.80 -35.89
N ILE A 5 11.52 -19.76 -35.33
CA ILE A 5 11.89 -19.69 -33.90
C ILE A 5 10.63 -19.49 -33.03
N LYS A 6 9.65 -18.71 -33.48
CA LYS A 6 8.32 -18.58 -32.81
C LYS A 6 7.55 -19.90 -32.79
N THR A 7 7.62 -20.72 -33.84
CA THR A 7 6.94 -22.03 -33.87
C THR A 7 7.59 -23.07 -32.97
N ILE A 8 8.91 -22.96 -32.70
CA ILE A 8 9.64 -23.95 -31.88
C ILE A 8 9.62 -23.59 -30.38
N PHE A 9 9.59 -22.30 -30.01
CA PHE A 9 9.61 -21.85 -28.62
C PHE A 9 8.28 -21.29 -28.10
N GLY A 10 7.26 -21.18 -28.95
CA GLY A 10 6.03 -20.46 -28.64
C GLY A 10 6.25 -18.95 -28.50
N ASN A 11 5.17 -18.19 -28.39
CA ASN A 11 5.28 -16.76 -28.04
C ASN A 11 5.53 -16.60 -26.52
N LYS A 12 5.92 -15.39 -26.07
CA LYS A 12 6.19 -15.12 -24.63
C LYS A 12 4.97 -15.50 -23.76
N HIS A 13 3.77 -15.12 -24.21
CA HIS A 13 2.52 -15.41 -23.53
C HIS A 13 2.28 -16.92 -23.34
N GLU A 14 2.49 -17.75 -24.38
CA GLU A 14 2.36 -19.21 -24.30
C GLU A 14 3.34 -19.83 -23.30
N ARG A 15 4.58 -19.31 -23.24
CA ARG A 15 5.58 -19.75 -22.26
C ARG A 15 5.20 -19.35 -20.83
N ASP A 16 4.70 -18.13 -20.65
CA ASP A 16 4.26 -17.62 -19.36
C ASP A 16 3.05 -18.44 -18.85
N VAL A 17 2.03 -18.66 -19.70
CA VAL A 17 0.87 -19.51 -19.39
C VAL A 17 1.29 -20.94 -19.03
N LYS A 18 2.24 -21.52 -19.77
CA LYS A 18 2.79 -22.86 -19.46
C LYS A 18 3.54 -22.89 -18.12
N GLY A 19 4.10 -21.77 -17.69
CA GLY A 19 4.72 -21.63 -16.36
C GLY A 19 3.70 -21.76 -15.22
N TYR A 20 2.47 -21.27 -15.42
CA TYR A 20 1.41 -21.32 -14.42
C TYR A 20 0.52 -22.56 -14.50
N SER A 21 0.50 -23.29 -15.61
CA SER A 21 -0.44 -24.41 -15.82
C SER A 21 -0.36 -25.48 -14.73
N GLY A 22 0.84 -25.81 -14.26
CA GLY A 22 1.01 -26.77 -13.17
C GLY A 22 0.48 -26.28 -11.82
N ILE A 23 0.52 -24.96 -11.57
CA ILE A 23 -0.04 -24.35 -10.36
C ILE A 23 -1.57 -24.28 -10.47
N VAL A 24 -2.10 -23.98 -11.66
CA VAL A 24 -3.55 -24.03 -11.94
C VAL A 24 -4.10 -25.44 -11.73
N GLU A 25 -3.41 -26.48 -12.20
CA GLU A 25 -3.80 -27.87 -11.98
C GLU A 25 -3.83 -28.21 -10.48
N LYS A 26 -2.78 -27.86 -9.74
CA LYS A 26 -2.75 -28.02 -8.27
C LYS A 26 -3.90 -27.29 -7.58
N THR A 27 -4.18 -26.05 -7.99
CA THR A 27 -5.29 -25.24 -7.46
C THR A 27 -6.63 -25.92 -7.72
N ASN A 28 -6.83 -26.44 -8.93
CA ASN A 28 -8.06 -27.14 -9.30
C ASN A 28 -8.21 -28.48 -8.57
N ASN A 29 -7.11 -29.18 -8.27
CA ASN A 29 -7.14 -30.39 -7.44
C ASN A 29 -7.60 -30.07 -6.00
N PHE A 30 -7.00 -29.07 -5.35
CA PHE A 30 -7.47 -28.62 -4.04
C PHE A 30 -8.92 -28.12 -4.07
N TYR A 31 -9.31 -27.38 -5.11
CA TYR A 31 -10.70 -26.94 -5.29
C TYR A 31 -11.67 -28.11 -5.35
N ASN A 32 -11.32 -29.21 -6.02
CA ASN A 32 -12.13 -30.42 -6.04
C ASN A 32 -12.18 -31.11 -4.67
N GLU A 33 -11.04 -31.21 -3.97
CA GLU A 33 -10.96 -31.77 -2.62
C GLU A 33 -11.79 -30.97 -1.61
N TYR A 34 -11.79 -29.64 -1.72
CA TYR A 34 -12.48 -28.74 -0.80
C TYR A 34 -14.00 -28.75 -0.92
N ARG A 35 -14.55 -29.39 -1.96
CA ARG A 35 -15.99 -29.61 -2.08
C ARG A 35 -16.56 -30.45 -0.93
N GLU A 36 -15.74 -31.35 -0.40
CA GLU A 36 -16.12 -32.25 0.70
C GLU A 36 -16.06 -31.54 2.07
N LEU A 37 -15.50 -30.33 2.15
CA LEU A 37 -15.43 -29.57 3.40
C LEU A 37 -16.78 -28.95 3.75
N THR A 38 -17.11 -28.93 5.03
CA THR A 38 -18.21 -28.07 5.55
C THR A 38 -17.85 -26.58 5.39
N ASN A 39 -18.84 -25.69 5.52
CA ASN A 39 -18.59 -24.24 5.46
C ASN A 39 -17.64 -23.78 6.57
N ASP A 40 -17.78 -24.35 7.79
CA ASP A 40 -16.88 -24.09 8.91
C ASP A 40 -15.45 -24.53 8.60
N GLN A 41 -15.26 -25.74 8.05
CA GLN A 41 -13.93 -26.23 7.68
C GLN A 41 -13.29 -25.39 6.55
N LEU A 42 -14.07 -24.99 5.54
CA LEU A 42 -13.56 -24.19 4.43
C LEU A 42 -13.03 -22.84 4.92
N ARG A 43 -13.82 -22.09 5.70
CA ARG A 43 -13.37 -20.79 6.23
C ARG A 43 -12.30 -20.91 7.31
N ASN A 44 -12.19 -22.08 7.96
CA ASN A 44 -11.11 -22.33 8.93
C ASN A 44 -9.74 -22.49 8.25
N LYS A 45 -9.69 -22.75 6.94
CA LYS A 45 -8.44 -22.74 6.18
C LYS A 45 -7.68 -21.43 6.30
N THR A 46 -8.38 -20.31 6.46
CA THR A 46 -7.75 -19.00 6.73
C THR A 46 -6.89 -19.02 7.99
N LEU A 47 -7.38 -19.63 9.08
CA LEU A 47 -6.63 -19.75 10.33
C LEU A 47 -5.45 -20.72 10.19
N GLU A 48 -5.64 -21.83 9.45
CA GLU A 48 -4.56 -22.77 9.14
C GLU A 48 -3.43 -22.09 8.34
N PHE A 49 -3.76 -21.27 7.34
CA PHE A 49 -2.76 -20.55 6.55
C PHE A 49 -2.06 -19.46 7.36
N ARG A 50 -2.80 -18.67 8.15
CA ARG A 50 -2.21 -17.68 9.08
C ARG A 50 -1.23 -18.35 10.05
N GLN A 51 -1.57 -19.53 10.56
CA GLN A 51 -0.70 -20.30 11.44
C GLN A 51 0.58 -20.78 10.71
N ARG A 52 0.46 -21.33 9.49
CA ARG A 52 1.63 -21.72 8.67
C ARG A 52 2.56 -20.55 8.38
N ILE A 53 2.02 -19.37 8.06
CA ILE A 53 2.79 -18.14 7.86
C ILE A 53 3.51 -17.74 9.15
N LYS A 54 2.82 -17.79 10.28
CA LYS A 54 3.42 -17.45 11.58
C LYS A 54 4.56 -18.42 11.94
N GLU A 55 4.36 -19.71 11.71
CA GLU A 55 5.36 -20.75 11.98
C GLU A 55 6.60 -20.60 11.09
N SER A 56 6.44 -20.27 9.80
CA SER A 56 7.58 -20.08 8.90
C SER A 56 8.42 -18.84 9.20
N LEU A 57 7.85 -17.87 9.91
CA LEU A 57 8.51 -16.59 10.25
C LEU A 57 8.99 -16.52 11.69
N VAL A 58 8.78 -17.57 12.51
CA VAL A 58 8.99 -17.51 13.97
C VAL A 58 10.44 -17.17 14.34
N ASP A 59 11.42 -17.76 13.66
CA ASP A 59 12.83 -17.57 13.97
C ASP A 59 13.28 -16.14 13.63
N ILE A 60 12.97 -15.67 12.42
CA ILE A 60 13.34 -14.32 12.00
C ILE A 60 12.58 -13.23 12.76
N ASP A 61 11.34 -13.50 13.18
CA ASP A 61 10.59 -12.60 14.06
C ASP A 61 11.20 -12.51 15.45
N ALA A 62 11.71 -13.63 15.98
CA ALA A 62 12.45 -13.65 17.24
C ALA A 62 13.75 -12.85 17.13
N ASP A 63 14.52 -13.01 16.04
CA ASP A 63 15.75 -12.27 15.80
C ASP A 63 15.50 -10.75 15.69
N ILE A 64 14.48 -10.36 14.91
CA ILE A 64 14.07 -8.95 14.78
C ILE A 64 13.66 -8.39 16.15
N SER A 65 12.83 -9.11 16.91
CA SER A 65 12.36 -8.66 18.22
C SER A 65 13.51 -8.49 19.22
N ALA A 66 14.44 -9.45 19.25
CA ALA A 66 15.61 -9.40 20.10
C ALA A 66 16.53 -8.21 19.75
N LEU A 67 16.76 -7.96 18.45
CA LEU A 67 17.61 -6.87 18.00
C LEU A 67 16.96 -5.50 18.24
N VAL A 68 15.66 -5.36 18.01
CA VAL A 68 14.89 -4.14 18.37
C VAL A 68 14.96 -3.88 19.87
N GLY A 69 14.81 -4.92 20.69
CA GLY A 69 14.93 -4.82 22.15
C GLY A 69 16.31 -4.30 22.58
N LYS A 70 17.38 -4.82 21.97
CA LYS A 70 18.75 -4.35 22.20
C LYS A 70 18.94 -2.90 21.73
N ALA A 71 18.52 -2.56 20.52
CA ALA A 71 18.66 -1.22 19.93
C ALA A 71 17.94 -0.15 20.75
N ASN A 72 16.78 -0.47 21.34
CA ASN A 72 16.04 0.48 22.17
C ASN A 72 16.73 0.79 23.50
N LEU A 73 17.51 -0.14 24.04
CA LEU A 73 18.25 0.02 25.28
C LEU A 73 19.65 0.62 25.08
N GLU A 74 20.12 0.74 23.84
CA GLU A 74 21.43 1.26 23.52
C GLU A 74 21.50 2.79 23.69
N PRO A 75 22.34 3.31 24.60
CA PRO A 75 22.51 4.75 24.79
C PRO A 75 23.38 5.40 23.71
N ASP A 76 24.31 4.68 23.07
CA ASP A 76 25.15 5.23 22.01
C ASP A 76 24.34 5.36 20.72
N PHE A 77 24.20 6.59 20.24
CA PHE A 77 23.42 6.89 19.04
C PHE A 77 23.94 6.16 17.79
N ILE A 78 25.26 6.04 17.63
CA ILE A 78 25.88 5.42 16.45
C ILE A 78 25.60 3.92 16.46
N VAL A 79 25.80 3.27 17.61
CA VAL A 79 25.53 1.82 17.76
C VAL A 79 24.04 1.52 17.59
N LYS A 80 23.18 2.40 18.11
CA LYS A 80 21.73 2.31 17.93
C LYS A 80 21.31 2.42 16.47
N GLU A 81 21.89 3.37 15.73
CA GLU A 81 21.63 3.55 14.30
C GLU A 81 22.08 2.30 13.50
N GLU A 82 23.27 1.77 13.78
CA GLU A 82 23.77 0.52 13.18
C GLU A 82 22.84 -0.66 13.44
N ALA A 83 22.36 -0.81 14.68
CA ALA A 83 21.42 -1.87 15.04
C ALA A 83 20.07 -1.73 14.29
N PHE A 84 19.54 -0.51 14.12
CA PHE A 84 18.32 -0.30 13.34
C PHE A 84 18.52 -0.58 11.84
N ASN A 85 19.69 -0.29 11.29
CA ASN A 85 20.02 -0.68 9.92
C ASN A 85 20.02 -2.20 9.73
N GLU A 86 20.52 -2.95 10.72
CA GLU A 86 20.46 -4.41 10.71
C GLU A 86 19.02 -4.94 10.90
N VAL A 87 18.20 -4.32 11.76
CA VAL A 87 16.77 -4.61 11.87
C VAL A 87 16.06 -4.46 10.51
N ASP A 88 16.38 -3.41 9.77
CA ASP A 88 15.78 -3.18 8.45
C ASP A 88 16.25 -4.17 7.39
N ALA A 89 17.49 -4.67 7.49
CA ALA A 89 17.97 -5.78 6.68
C ALA A 89 17.21 -7.08 7.00
N LEU A 90 17.05 -7.42 8.27
CA LEU A 90 16.28 -8.59 8.71
C LEU A 90 14.81 -8.51 8.28
N LYS A 91 14.18 -7.33 8.38
CA LYS A 91 12.81 -7.14 7.87
C LYS A 91 12.69 -7.38 6.36
N LYS A 92 13.72 -7.05 5.56
CA LYS A 92 13.75 -7.37 4.13
C LYS A 92 13.86 -8.87 3.90
N ASP A 93 14.68 -9.56 4.69
CA ASP A 93 14.80 -11.02 4.59
C ASP A 93 13.52 -11.72 5.05
N ARG A 94 12.87 -11.23 6.10
CA ARG A 94 11.55 -11.68 6.54
C ARG A 94 10.52 -11.62 5.41
N ASN A 95 10.51 -10.53 4.64
CA ASN A 95 9.60 -10.40 3.49
C ASN A 95 9.89 -11.46 2.40
N LYS A 96 11.15 -11.85 2.18
CA LYS A 96 11.50 -12.93 1.25
C LYS A 96 10.98 -14.29 1.74
N TYR A 97 11.15 -14.59 3.03
CA TYR A 97 10.60 -15.82 3.63
C TYR A 97 9.07 -15.85 3.57
N LEU A 98 8.42 -14.71 3.81
CA LEU A 98 6.98 -14.56 3.65
C LEU A 98 6.57 -14.85 2.20
N GLU A 99 7.24 -14.27 1.20
CA GLU A 99 6.93 -14.52 -0.22
C GLU A 99 7.07 -16.00 -0.60
N ILE A 100 8.11 -16.68 -0.12
CA ILE A 100 8.28 -18.14 -0.31
C ILE A 100 7.08 -18.89 0.28
N THR A 101 6.71 -18.57 1.52
CA THR A 101 5.57 -19.21 2.20
C THR A 101 4.25 -18.95 1.46
N LEU A 102 4.02 -17.71 1.01
CA LEU A 102 2.83 -17.34 0.25
C LEU A 102 2.74 -18.13 -1.07
N LYS A 103 3.86 -18.32 -1.77
CA LYS A 103 3.92 -19.14 -2.99
C LYS A 103 3.62 -20.62 -2.74
N GLU A 104 4.04 -21.15 -1.61
CA GLU A 104 3.74 -22.53 -1.21
C GLU A 104 2.25 -22.75 -0.93
N ILE A 105 1.62 -21.83 -0.20
CA ILE A 105 0.18 -21.92 0.12
C ILE A 105 -0.74 -21.47 -1.03
N LEU A 106 -0.21 -20.77 -2.04
CA LEU A 106 -0.99 -20.15 -3.11
C LEU A 106 -2.04 -21.09 -3.75
N PRO A 107 -1.71 -22.33 -4.15
CA PRO A 107 -2.70 -23.20 -4.78
C PRO A 107 -3.88 -23.54 -3.86
N GLU A 108 -3.60 -23.76 -2.58
CA GLU A 108 -4.61 -24.03 -1.55
C GLU A 108 -5.45 -22.77 -1.29
N ALA A 109 -4.80 -21.62 -1.13
CA ALA A 109 -5.47 -20.35 -0.86
C ALA A 109 -6.40 -19.92 -2.02
N PHE A 110 -5.96 -20.07 -3.27
CA PHE A 110 -6.79 -19.77 -4.44
C PHE A 110 -7.96 -20.74 -4.56
N ALA A 111 -7.76 -22.02 -4.21
CA ALA A 111 -8.82 -23.00 -4.16
C ALA A 111 -9.90 -22.65 -3.12
N VAL A 112 -9.51 -22.13 -1.94
CA VAL A 112 -10.46 -21.65 -0.91
C VAL A 112 -11.33 -20.52 -1.43
N VAL A 113 -10.74 -19.52 -2.09
CA VAL A 113 -11.49 -18.39 -2.67
C VAL A 113 -12.43 -18.88 -3.77
N LYS A 114 -11.93 -19.72 -4.68
CA LYS A 114 -12.72 -20.28 -5.79
C LYS A 114 -13.90 -21.13 -5.28
N GLU A 115 -13.67 -21.97 -4.27
CA GLU A 115 -14.72 -22.79 -3.65
C GLU A 115 -15.73 -21.93 -2.88
N THR A 116 -15.28 -20.88 -2.19
CA THR A 116 -16.18 -19.92 -1.53
C THR A 116 -17.06 -19.22 -2.56
N ALA A 117 -16.49 -18.74 -3.67
CA ALA A 117 -17.23 -18.13 -4.76
C ALA A 117 -18.28 -19.09 -5.34
N ARG A 118 -17.95 -20.38 -5.53
CA ARG A 118 -18.92 -21.41 -5.95
C ARG A 118 -20.08 -21.54 -4.95
N ARG A 119 -19.78 -21.63 -3.65
CA ARG A 119 -20.81 -21.83 -2.62
C ARG A 119 -21.80 -20.66 -2.56
N PHE A 120 -21.30 -19.42 -2.59
CA PHE A 120 -22.16 -18.24 -2.69
C PHE A 120 -22.98 -18.22 -3.99
N LYS A 121 -22.40 -18.69 -5.11
CA LYS A 121 -23.11 -18.75 -6.39
C LYS A 121 -24.24 -19.79 -6.39
N GLU A 122 -24.01 -20.95 -5.79
CA GLU A 122 -24.93 -22.10 -5.86
C GLU A 122 -25.95 -22.16 -4.73
N ASN A 123 -25.80 -21.35 -3.67
CA ASN A 123 -26.68 -21.35 -2.51
C ASN A 123 -27.12 -19.94 -2.17
N GLU A 124 -28.41 -19.74 -1.86
CA GLU A 124 -28.92 -18.45 -1.40
C GLU A 124 -28.40 -18.07 0.00
N PHE A 125 -28.13 -19.09 0.82
CA PHE A 125 -27.64 -18.94 2.18
C PHE A 125 -26.55 -19.95 2.49
N LEU A 126 -25.51 -19.53 3.20
CA LEU A 126 -24.52 -20.40 3.81
C LEU A 126 -24.63 -20.34 5.32
N GLU A 127 -24.78 -21.48 5.97
CA GLU A 127 -24.78 -21.59 7.42
C GLU A 127 -23.39 -22.01 7.94
N VAL A 128 -22.95 -21.36 9.02
CA VAL A 128 -21.71 -21.64 9.77
C VAL A 128 -21.97 -21.51 11.26
N THR A 129 -21.07 -22.05 12.08
CA THR A 129 -21.10 -21.85 13.52
C THR A 129 -20.68 -20.42 13.85
N ALA A 130 -21.51 -19.64 14.54
CA ALA A 130 -21.25 -18.22 14.76
C ALA A 130 -20.02 -17.97 15.64
N ILE A 131 -19.03 -17.25 15.09
CA ILE A 131 -17.88 -16.70 15.81
C ILE A 131 -18.03 -15.18 16.01
N ASP A 132 -17.17 -14.57 16.82
CA ASP A 132 -17.27 -13.14 17.14
C ASP A 132 -17.14 -12.24 15.90
N HIS A 133 -16.37 -12.69 14.90
CA HIS A 133 -16.31 -12.05 13.60
C HIS A 133 -17.69 -11.95 12.93
N ASP A 134 -18.46 -13.04 12.88
CA ASP A 134 -19.81 -13.05 12.31
C ASP A 134 -20.74 -12.09 13.08
N ARG A 135 -20.64 -12.10 14.42
CA ARG A 135 -21.44 -11.24 15.30
C ARG A 135 -21.14 -9.77 15.05
N ASN A 136 -19.87 -9.40 14.91
CA ASN A 136 -19.45 -8.03 14.64
C ASN A 136 -19.95 -7.53 13.29
N ILE A 137 -19.97 -8.41 12.28
CA ILE A 137 -20.48 -8.09 10.94
C ILE A 137 -22.00 -7.94 10.96
N ALA A 138 -22.73 -8.85 11.61
CA ALA A 138 -24.19 -8.82 11.69
C ALA A 138 -24.76 -7.54 12.34
N VAL A 139 -23.96 -6.83 13.15
CA VAL A 139 -24.34 -5.51 13.69
C VAL A 139 -24.37 -4.42 12.62
N LYS A 140 -23.49 -4.52 11.62
CA LYS A 140 -23.25 -3.47 10.63
C LYS A 140 -23.82 -3.79 9.25
N LYS A 141 -24.04 -5.07 8.94
CA LYS A 141 -24.31 -5.59 7.60
C LYS A 141 -25.51 -6.53 7.62
N ASP A 142 -26.37 -6.39 6.62
CA ASP A 142 -27.66 -7.08 6.54
C ASP A 142 -27.60 -8.45 5.83
N TYR A 143 -26.45 -8.81 5.27
CA TYR A 143 -26.17 -10.12 4.66
C TYR A 143 -25.68 -11.18 5.65
N VAL A 144 -25.53 -10.84 6.94
CA VAL A 144 -25.23 -11.80 8.00
C VAL A 144 -26.31 -11.70 9.09
N THR A 145 -26.89 -12.84 9.46
CA THR A 145 -27.86 -12.93 10.55
C THR A 145 -27.45 -13.98 11.57
N ILE A 146 -27.60 -13.67 12.86
CA ILE A 146 -27.24 -14.58 13.96
C ILE A 146 -28.51 -15.19 14.57
N HIS A 147 -28.55 -16.52 14.65
CA HIS A 147 -29.61 -17.28 15.31
C HIS A 147 -28.99 -18.30 16.26
N GLY A 148 -28.97 -17.98 17.56
CA GLY A 148 -28.34 -18.84 18.57
C GLY A 148 -26.83 -18.97 18.35
N ASP A 149 -26.37 -20.19 18.11
CA ASP A 149 -24.98 -20.54 17.81
C ASP A 149 -24.65 -20.59 16.32
N LYS A 150 -25.60 -20.22 15.44
CA LYS A 150 -25.43 -20.22 13.99
C LYS A 150 -25.39 -18.81 13.42
N ALA A 151 -24.57 -18.63 12.39
CA ALA A 151 -24.57 -17.47 11.52
C ALA A 151 -24.98 -17.89 10.10
N THR A 152 -25.90 -17.14 9.52
CA THR A 152 -26.38 -17.35 8.15
C THR A 152 -25.90 -16.19 7.28
N TRP A 153 -25.20 -16.52 6.20
CA TRP A 153 -24.63 -15.59 5.23
C TRP A 153 -25.44 -15.64 3.93
N LYS A 154 -25.95 -14.50 3.47
CA LYS A 154 -26.71 -14.40 2.22
C LYS A 154 -25.78 -14.31 1.03
N ASN A 155 -26.21 -14.84 -0.12
CA ASN A 155 -25.52 -14.61 -1.38
C ASN A 155 -25.86 -13.29 -2.08
N SER A 156 -26.71 -12.46 -1.46
CA SER A 156 -27.13 -11.17 -1.98
C SER A 156 -27.02 -10.06 -0.94
N TRP A 157 -26.61 -8.88 -1.39
CA TRP A 157 -26.37 -7.70 -0.56
C TRP A 157 -26.38 -6.42 -1.40
N LYS A 158 -26.34 -5.27 -0.72
CA LYS A 158 -26.16 -3.98 -1.37
C LYS A 158 -24.68 -3.65 -1.59
N ALA A 159 -24.34 -3.22 -2.79
CA ALA A 159 -23.04 -2.63 -3.12
C ALA A 159 -23.24 -1.38 -3.98
N ALA A 160 -22.63 -0.27 -3.57
CA ALA A 160 -22.81 1.06 -4.16
C ALA A 160 -24.29 1.46 -4.37
N GLY A 161 -25.17 1.00 -3.47
CA GLY A 161 -26.60 1.28 -3.50
C GLY A 161 -27.45 0.37 -4.39
N GLY A 162 -26.85 -0.53 -5.17
CA GLY A 162 -27.55 -1.54 -5.96
C GLY A 162 -27.59 -2.90 -5.26
N ASP A 163 -28.69 -3.65 -5.44
CA ASP A 163 -28.78 -5.04 -4.98
C ASP A 163 -27.97 -5.95 -5.92
N ILE A 164 -27.01 -6.66 -5.35
CA ILE A 164 -26.18 -7.64 -6.06
C ILE A 164 -26.51 -9.03 -5.53
N THR A 165 -26.61 -9.99 -6.44
CA THR A 165 -26.55 -11.42 -6.12
C THR A 165 -25.26 -12.00 -6.67
N TRP A 166 -24.48 -12.66 -5.83
CA TRP A 166 -23.24 -13.29 -6.25
C TRP A 166 -23.54 -14.45 -7.20
N ASN A 167 -23.02 -14.37 -8.44
CA ASN A 167 -23.21 -15.40 -9.46
C ASN A 167 -21.90 -15.71 -10.21
N MET A 168 -20.76 -15.53 -9.55
CA MET A 168 -19.45 -15.59 -10.16
C MET A 168 -18.67 -16.84 -9.71
N LEU A 169 -17.86 -17.38 -10.61
CA LEU A 169 -16.91 -18.45 -10.34
C LEU A 169 -15.66 -18.23 -11.19
N HIS A 170 -14.48 -18.38 -10.59
CA HIS A 170 -13.22 -18.13 -11.27
C HIS A 170 -12.94 -19.16 -12.39
N TYR A 171 -12.58 -18.66 -13.57
CA TYR A 171 -12.01 -19.44 -14.66
C TYR A 171 -10.50 -19.65 -14.47
N ASP A 172 -9.93 -20.64 -15.16
CA ASP A 172 -8.49 -20.93 -15.07
C ASP A 172 -7.61 -19.77 -15.53
N VAL A 173 -8.04 -19.02 -16.54
CA VAL A 173 -7.36 -17.80 -16.98
C VAL A 173 -7.34 -16.71 -15.90
N GLN A 174 -8.36 -16.66 -15.06
CA GLN A 174 -8.43 -15.73 -13.92
C GLN A 174 -7.53 -16.20 -12.78
N LEU A 175 -7.36 -17.51 -12.58
CA LEU A 175 -6.35 -18.05 -11.66
C LEU A 175 -4.94 -17.64 -12.08
N ILE A 176 -4.63 -17.72 -13.38
CA ILE A 176 -3.36 -17.23 -13.93
C ILE A 176 -3.20 -15.73 -13.69
N GLY A 177 -4.24 -14.93 -13.97
CA GLY A 177 -4.24 -13.49 -13.68
C GLY A 177 -3.91 -13.18 -12.22
N GLY A 178 -4.51 -13.92 -11.28
CA GLY A 178 -4.22 -13.79 -9.85
C GLY A 178 -2.77 -14.13 -9.49
N MET A 179 -2.20 -15.17 -10.11
CA MET A 179 -0.79 -15.56 -9.91
C MET A 179 0.16 -14.47 -10.44
N VAL A 180 -0.12 -13.93 -11.63
CA VAL A 180 0.64 -12.83 -12.22
C VAL A 180 0.65 -11.59 -11.31
N LEU A 181 -0.52 -11.22 -10.76
CA LEU A 181 -0.63 -10.11 -9.82
C LEU A 181 0.16 -10.37 -8.53
N HIS A 182 0.06 -11.58 -7.96
CA HIS A 182 0.83 -11.94 -6.76
C HIS A 182 2.34 -11.84 -6.97
N GLU A 183 2.83 -12.17 -8.17
CA GLU A 183 4.25 -12.01 -8.55
C GLU A 183 4.69 -10.55 -8.80
N GLY A 184 3.82 -9.56 -8.56
CA GLY A 184 4.12 -8.14 -8.76
C GLY A 184 4.21 -7.73 -10.24
N LYS A 185 3.54 -8.48 -11.13
CA LYS A 185 3.51 -8.21 -12.57
C LYS A 185 2.16 -7.62 -12.99
N ILE A 186 2.14 -7.03 -14.19
CA ILE A 186 0.92 -6.52 -14.82
C ILE A 186 0.17 -7.68 -15.49
N ALA A 187 -1.08 -7.91 -15.07
CA ALA A 187 -1.98 -8.84 -15.73
C ALA A 187 -2.85 -8.09 -16.76
N GLU A 188 -2.52 -8.21 -18.04
CA GLU A 188 -3.32 -7.64 -19.12
C GLU A 188 -4.58 -8.49 -19.34
N MET A 189 -5.75 -7.90 -19.09
CA MET A 189 -7.06 -8.56 -19.23
C MET A 189 -8.00 -7.62 -19.98
N ALA A 190 -8.74 -8.17 -20.95
CA ALA A 190 -9.74 -7.39 -21.67
C ALA A 190 -10.88 -6.96 -20.74
N THR A 191 -11.53 -5.83 -21.05
CA THR A 191 -12.72 -5.37 -20.31
C THR A 191 -13.80 -6.45 -20.34
N GLY A 192 -14.33 -6.80 -19.17
CA GLY A 192 -15.33 -7.87 -19.03
C GLY A 192 -14.75 -9.23 -18.59
N GLU A 193 -13.43 -9.41 -18.60
CA GLU A 193 -12.78 -10.65 -18.11
C GLU A 193 -12.79 -10.81 -16.58
N GLY A 194 -13.42 -9.88 -15.86
CA GLY A 194 -13.63 -9.95 -14.41
C GLY A 194 -12.41 -9.55 -13.58
N LYS A 195 -11.73 -8.44 -13.91
CA LYS A 195 -10.57 -7.90 -13.16
C LYS A 195 -10.80 -7.87 -11.64
N THR A 196 -11.94 -7.33 -11.18
CA THR A 196 -12.27 -7.27 -9.76
C THR A 196 -12.40 -8.67 -9.13
N LEU A 197 -12.98 -9.64 -9.85
CA LEU A 197 -13.05 -11.03 -9.38
C LEU A 197 -11.66 -11.65 -9.29
N VAL A 198 -10.78 -11.39 -10.28
CA VAL A 198 -9.40 -11.86 -10.27
C VAL A 198 -8.64 -11.31 -9.07
N ALA A 199 -8.81 -10.02 -8.74
CA ALA A 199 -8.16 -9.36 -7.62
C ALA A 199 -8.46 -10.03 -6.27
N THR A 200 -9.59 -10.73 -6.12
CA THR A 200 -9.90 -11.47 -4.88
C THR A 200 -8.88 -12.54 -4.51
N LEU A 201 -8.25 -13.17 -5.51
CA LEU A 201 -7.29 -14.25 -5.31
C LEU A 201 -5.99 -13.75 -4.64
N PRO A 202 -5.22 -12.81 -5.23
CA PRO A 202 -4.02 -12.27 -4.61
C PRO A 202 -4.33 -11.39 -3.39
N ALA A 203 -5.49 -10.73 -3.32
CA ALA A 203 -5.89 -9.97 -2.14
C ALA A 203 -6.08 -10.88 -0.93
N TYR A 204 -6.78 -12.01 -1.10
CA TYR A 204 -6.92 -13.00 -0.05
C TYR A 204 -5.55 -13.54 0.37
N LEU A 205 -4.75 -14.03 -0.59
CA LEU A 205 -3.45 -14.61 -0.31
C LEU A 205 -2.51 -13.66 0.46
N ASN A 206 -2.33 -12.44 -0.03
CA ASN A 206 -1.44 -11.46 0.62
C ASN A 206 -2.06 -10.92 1.92
N GLY A 207 -3.40 -10.83 2.00
CA GLY A 207 -4.12 -10.43 3.21
C GLY A 207 -3.94 -11.40 4.38
N LEU A 208 -3.66 -12.69 4.11
CA LEU A 208 -3.34 -13.67 5.16
C LEU A 208 -2.10 -13.30 5.99
N SER A 209 -1.21 -12.45 5.47
CA SER A 209 -0.04 -11.98 6.21
C SER A 209 -0.39 -11.02 7.36
N GLY A 210 -1.57 -10.38 7.32
CA GLY A 210 -1.94 -9.32 8.25
C GLY A 210 -1.13 -8.03 8.12
N LEU A 211 -0.37 -7.86 7.03
CA LEU A 211 0.46 -6.68 6.78
C LEU A 211 -0.24 -5.61 5.90
N GLY A 212 -1.48 -5.87 5.51
CA GLY A 212 -2.31 -4.98 4.69
C GLY A 212 -2.10 -5.12 3.18
N VAL A 213 -3.20 -5.06 2.43
CA VAL A 213 -3.23 -5.03 0.96
C VAL A 213 -3.98 -3.79 0.50
N HIS A 214 -3.32 -2.91 -0.25
CA HIS A 214 -3.95 -1.72 -0.82
C HIS A 214 -4.47 -2.02 -2.23
N ILE A 215 -5.78 -1.89 -2.45
CA ILE A 215 -6.39 -2.01 -3.78
C ILE A 215 -6.76 -0.61 -4.25
N ILE A 216 -6.00 -0.14 -5.25
CA ILE A 216 -6.06 1.22 -5.77
C ILE A 216 -6.93 1.21 -7.01
N THR A 217 -7.91 2.10 -7.04
CA THR A 217 -8.80 2.32 -8.19
C THR A 217 -8.76 3.78 -8.62
N VAL A 218 -9.36 4.09 -9.77
CA VAL A 218 -9.32 5.44 -10.36
C VAL A 218 -10.32 6.44 -9.77
N ASN A 219 -11.38 5.99 -9.10
CA ASN A 219 -12.36 6.89 -8.46
C ASN A 219 -13.06 6.25 -7.25
N ASP A 220 -13.64 7.12 -6.42
CA ASP A 220 -14.26 6.77 -5.14
C ASP A 220 -15.43 5.78 -5.30
N TYR A 221 -16.24 5.95 -6.35
CA TYR A 221 -17.36 5.08 -6.65
C TYR A 221 -16.89 3.66 -6.94
N LEU A 222 -15.87 3.47 -7.79
CA LEU A 222 -15.31 2.15 -8.09
C LEU A 222 -14.67 1.53 -6.86
N ALA A 223 -13.90 2.30 -6.09
CA ALA A 223 -13.29 1.83 -4.84
C ALA A 223 -14.35 1.28 -3.88
N ARG A 224 -15.43 2.04 -3.66
CA ARG A 224 -16.52 1.66 -2.75
C ARG A 224 -17.35 0.50 -3.30
N ARG A 225 -17.73 0.56 -4.58
CA ARG A 225 -18.49 -0.49 -5.26
C ARG A 225 -17.77 -1.82 -5.18
N ASP A 226 -16.48 -1.86 -5.51
CA ASP A 226 -15.73 -3.11 -5.56
C ASP A 226 -15.48 -3.65 -4.15
N CYS A 227 -15.09 -2.78 -3.20
CA CYS A 227 -14.97 -3.12 -1.79
C CYS A 227 -16.26 -3.76 -1.23
N GLU A 228 -17.42 -3.15 -1.48
CA GLU A 228 -18.72 -3.65 -1.03
C GLU A 228 -19.17 -4.89 -1.81
N TRP A 229 -18.80 -5.00 -3.09
CA TRP A 229 -19.16 -6.13 -3.92
C TRP A 229 -18.40 -7.40 -3.52
N VAL A 230 -17.07 -7.37 -3.36
CA VAL A 230 -16.31 -8.58 -3.00
C VAL A 230 -16.18 -8.78 -1.49
N GLY A 231 -16.57 -7.79 -0.68
CA GLY A 231 -16.45 -7.78 0.77
C GLY A 231 -16.94 -9.06 1.45
N PRO A 232 -18.18 -9.53 1.18
CA PRO A 232 -18.73 -10.72 1.84
C PRO A 232 -17.92 -12.00 1.60
N ILE A 233 -17.19 -12.11 0.48
CA ILE A 233 -16.31 -13.26 0.21
C ILE A 233 -15.11 -13.26 1.17
N PHE A 234 -14.46 -12.11 1.35
CA PHE A 234 -13.34 -11.97 2.28
C PHE A 234 -13.79 -12.10 3.74
N GLU A 235 -14.89 -11.44 4.06
CA GLU A 235 -15.46 -11.44 5.41
C GLU A 235 -15.92 -12.84 5.83
N PHE A 236 -16.55 -13.61 4.94
CA PHE A 236 -16.88 -15.02 5.21
C PHE A 236 -15.62 -15.85 5.51
N LEU A 237 -14.53 -15.54 4.81
CA LEU A 237 -13.21 -16.10 5.02
C LEU A 237 -12.42 -15.42 6.15
N GLN A 238 -13.09 -14.70 7.06
CA GLN A 238 -12.48 -14.11 8.27
C GLN A 238 -11.37 -13.09 8.01
N LEU A 239 -11.36 -12.47 6.82
CA LEU A 239 -10.57 -11.28 6.54
C LEU A 239 -11.42 -10.03 6.81
N THR A 240 -10.72 -8.94 7.14
CA THR A 240 -11.31 -7.61 7.28
C THR A 240 -11.04 -6.80 6.02
N ILE A 241 -12.04 -6.03 5.60
CA ILE A 241 -11.97 -5.21 4.39
C ILE A 241 -12.71 -3.89 4.60
N ASP A 242 -12.11 -2.80 4.15
CA ASP A 242 -12.82 -1.51 4.08
C ASP A 242 -12.30 -0.60 2.97
N CYS A 243 -12.92 0.57 2.80
CA CYS A 243 -12.58 1.57 1.80
C CYS A 243 -12.36 2.93 2.47
N ILE A 244 -11.16 3.49 2.27
CA ILE A 244 -10.73 4.72 2.94
C ILE A 244 -11.54 5.94 2.48
N ASP A 245 -11.98 5.97 1.22
CA ASP A 245 -12.79 7.05 0.62
C ASP A 245 -14.15 7.24 1.31
N LYS A 246 -14.58 6.32 2.19
CA LYS A 246 -15.77 6.48 3.03
C LYS A 246 -15.57 7.46 4.20
N TYR A 247 -14.33 7.73 4.57
CA TYR A 247 -13.98 8.36 5.84
C TYR A 247 -13.20 9.65 5.65
N LYS A 248 -13.37 10.57 6.59
CA LYS A 248 -12.59 11.80 6.63
C LYS A 248 -11.11 11.47 6.95
N PRO A 249 -10.16 12.24 6.41
CA PRO A 249 -8.75 12.11 6.77
C PRO A 249 -8.51 12.15 8.29
N HIS A 250 -7.59 11.32 8.78
CA HIS A 250 -7.24 11.13 10.21
C HIS A 250 -8.41 10.80 11.15
N SER A 251 -9.59 10.43 10.63
CA SER A 251 -10.67 9.96 11.51
C SER A 251 -10.35 8.57 12.09
N PRO A 252 -10.89 8.21 13.26
CA PRO A 252 -10.71 6.87 13.82
C PRO A 252 -11.12 5.74 12.85
N GLU A 253 -12.15 5.97 12.05
CA GLU A 253 -12.63 5.04 11.02
C GLU A 253 -11.64 4.90 9.86
N ARG A 254 -10.98 6.00 9.46
CA ARG A 254 -9.91 5.98 8.45
C ARG A 254 -8.73 5.14 8.92
N ILE A 255 -8.31 5.33 10.18
CA ILE A 255 -7.26 4.52 10.82
C ILE A 255 -7.68 3.05 10.88
N ALA A 256 -8.94 2.77 11.24
CA ALA A 256 -9.46 1.40 11.27
C ALA A 256 -9.48 0.75 9.87
N ALA A 257 -9.81 1.51 8.82
CA ALA A 257 -9.80 1.03 7.44
C ALA A 257 -8.40 0.63 6.95
N TYR A 258 -7.35 1.35 7.35
CA TYR A 258 -5.96 0.97 7.07
C TYR A 258 -5.47 -0.23 7.90
N ARG A 259 -6.14 -0.55 9.00
CA ARG A 259 -5.85 -1.74 9.83
C ARG A 259 -6.55 -3.00 9.33
N CYS A 260 -7.40 -2.89 8.32
CA CYS A 260 -7.99 -4.06 7.69
C CYS A 260 -6.92 -4.87 6.93
N ASP A 261 -7.18 -6.17 6.76
CA ASP A 261 -6.34 -7.03 5.93
C ASP A 261 -6.29 -6.52 4.48
N ILE A 262 -7.40 -5.94 4.01
CA ILE A 262 -7.57 -5.38 2.67
C ILE A 262 -8.18 -3.97 2.77
N THR A 263 -7.55 -3.02 2.10
CA THR A 263 -7.97 -1.62 2.09
C THR A 263 -8.14 -1.16 0.64
N TYR A 264 -9.37 -0.83 0.26
CA TYR A 264 -9.67 -0.17 -1.02
C TYR A 264 -9.49 1.34 -0.90
N GLY A 265 -9.11 1.97 -2.01
CA GLY A 265 -9.18 3.41 -2.12
C GLY A 265 -8.75 3.96 -3.47
N THR A 266 -8.75 5.28 -3.59
CA THR A 266 -8.21 5.96 -4.77
C THR A 266 -6.72 6.27 -4.63
N ASN A 267 -6.02 6.37 -5.76
CA ASN A 267 -4.61 6.77 -5.82
C ASN A 267 -4.36 8.09 -5.09
N ASN A 268 -5.25 9.07 -5.28
CA ASN A 268 -5.19 10.36 -4.61
C ASN A 268 -5.29 10.22 -3.09
N GLU A 269 -6.27 9.46 -2.58
CA GLU A 269 -6.48 9.31 -1.15
C GLU A 269 -5.30 8.59 -0.45
N PHE A 270 -4.76 7.53 -1.04
CA PHE A 270 -3.54 6.88 -0.53
C PHE A 270 -2.34 7.82 -0.55
N GLY A 271 -2.14 8.57 -1.63
CA GLY A 271 -1.01 9.50 -1.75
C GLY A 271 -1.11 10.69 -0.79
N PHE A 272 -2.31 11.28 -0.64
CA PHE A 272 -2.52 12.38 0.30
C PHE A 272 -2.41 11.95 1.75
N ASP A 273 -2.89 10.75 2.13
CA ASP A 273 -2.66 10.24 3.48
C ASP A 273 -1.17 10.03 3.76
N TYR A 274 -0.40 9.54 2.79
CA TYR A 274 1.06 9.45 2.95
C TYR A 274 1.69 10.83 3.17
N LEU A 275 1.30 11.84 2.38
CA LEU A 275 1.80 13.20 2.57
C LEU A 275 1.39 13.79 3.91
N ARG A 276 0.15 13.57 4.36
CA ARG A 276 -0.36 14.03 5.66
C ARG A 276 0.36 13.36 6.82
N ASP A 277 0.60 12.06 6.74
CA ASP A 277 1.36 11.30 7.74
C ASP A 277 2.81 11.79 7.89
N ASN A 278 3.41 12.35 6.82
CA ASN A 278 4.74 12.97 6.91
C ASN A 278 4.72 14.41 7.48
N MET A 279 3.55 14.93 7.85
CA MET A 279 3.38 16.25 8.48
C MET A 279 2.79 16.18 9.89
N VAL A 280 2.43 14.99 10.39
CA VAL A 280 1.93 14.83 11.76
C VAL A 280 3.02 15.14 12.79
N ARG A 281 2.60 15.54 13.99
CA ARG A 281 3.54 15.87 15.08
C ARG A 281 3.80 14.69 15.99
N ASP A 282 2.78 13.89 16.20
CA ASP A 282 2.80 12.74 17.09
C ASP A 282 2.60 11.44 16.30
N HIS A 283 3.31 10.39 16.69
CA HIS A 283 3.25 9.09 16.01
C HIS A 283 1.84 8.48 16.07
N ASP A 284 1.05 8.81 17.09
CA ASP A 284 -0.30 8.29 17.29
C ASP A 284 -1.33 8.89 16.30
N GLU A 285 -0.95 9.94 15.57
CA GLU A 285 -1.77 10.59 14.54
C GLU A 285 -1.62 9.94 13.15
N LEU A 286 -0.65 9.03 12.99
CA LEU A 286 -0.40 8.31 11.75
C LEU A 286 -1.60 7.45 11.36
N VAL A 287 -2.01 7.54 10.10
CA VAL A 287 -3.15 6.78 9.59
C VAL A 287 -2.70 5.53 8.85
N GLN A 288 -1.62 5.61 8.05
CA GLN A 288 -1.08 4.48 7.30
C GLN A 288 -0.14 3.62 8.12
N GLY A 289 -0.13 2.32 7.79
CA GLY A 289 0.94 1.42 8.18
C GLY A 289 2.09 1.42 7.17
N LYS A 290 3.03 0.49 7.35
CA LYS A 290 4.09 0.24 6.36
C LYS A 290 3.49 -0.28 5.06
N HIS A 291 3.87 0.28 3.91
CA HIS A 291 3.42 -0.19 2.61
C HIS A 291 3.95 -1.61 2.32
N HIS A 292 3.03 -2.59 2.25
CA HIS A 292 3.38 -3.99 2.06
C HIS A 292 3.12 -4.48 0.63
N TYR A 293 1.87 -4.44 0.19
CA TYR A 293 1.46 -4.88 -1.14
C TYR A 293 0.35 -3.98 -1.68
N ALA A 294 0.46 -3.58 -2.94
CA ALA A 294 -0.52 -2.75 -3.62
C ALA A 294 -0.88 -3.32 -4.99
N MET A 295 -2.17 -3.38 -5.29
CA MET A 295 -2.70 -3.69 -6.61
C MET A 295 -3.36 -2.45 -7.19
N VAL A 296 -2.99 -2.10 -8.42
CA VAL A 296 -3.49 -0.91 -9.11
C VAL A 296 -4.38 -1.37 -10.25
N ASP A 297 -5.68 -1.10 -10.13
CA ASP A 297 -6.63 -1.24 -11.25
C ASP A 297 -6.47 -0.05 -12.21
N GLU A 298 -6.65 -0.32 -13.50
CA GLU A 298 -6.36 0.62 -14.60
C GLU A 298 -4.98 1.29 -14.45
N VAL A 299 -3.95 0.43 -14.36
CA VAL A 299 -2.56 0.81 -14.06
C VAL A 299 -1.98 1.85 -15.04
N ASP A 300 -2.43 1.86 -16.29
CA ASP A 300 -2.06 2.86 -17.29
C ASP A 300 -2.60 4.24 -16.92
N SER A 301 -3.87 4.32 -16.53
CA SER A 301 -4.48 5.57 -16.07
C SER A 301 -3.76 6.11 -14.83
N VAL A 302 -3.45 5.25 -13.86
CA VAL A 302 -2.85 5.69 -12.58
C VAL A 302 -1.34 5.97 -12.70
N LEU A 303 -0.56 5.04 -13.26
CA LEU A 303 0.92 5.13 -13.26
C LEU A 303 1.51 5.82 -14.49
N ILE A 304 0.71 6.09 -15.53
CA ILE A 304 1.15 6.81 -16.73
C ILE A 304 0.44 8.16 -16.84
N ASP A 305 -0.89 8.17 -16.87
CA ASP A 305 -1.65 9.40 -17.15
C ASP A 305 -1.69 10.35 -15.94
N ASP A 306 -2.09 9.87 -14.76
CA ASP A 306 -2.19 10.66 -13.54
C ASP A 306 -0.82 11.02 -12.97
N ALA A 307 0.16 10.13 -13.12
CA ALA A 307 1.54 10.32 -12.65
C ALA A 307 2.27 11.51 -13.29
N ARG A 308 1.69 12.16 -14.31
CA ARG A 308 2.21 13.40 -14.91
C ARG A 308 2.12 14.60 -13.99
N THR A 309 1.22 14.59 -13.00
CA THR A 309 1.02 15.70 -12.07
C THR A 309 1.36 15.24 -10.65
N PRO A 310 2.26 15.93 -9.92
CA PRO A 310 2.56 15.57 -8.54
C PRO A 310 1.37 15.86 -7.62
N LEU A 311 1.22 15.06 -6.56
CA LEU A 311 0.29 15.35 -5.47
C LEU A 311 0.86 16.47 -4.60
N ILE A 312 0.10 17.54 -4.41
CA ILE A 312 0.52 18.73 -3.66
C ILE A 312 -0.52 19.04 -2.58
N ILE A 313 -0.06 19.13 -1.33
CA ILE A 313 -0.84 19.74 -0.24
C ILE A 313 -0.49 21.22 -0.19
N SER A 314 -1.51 22.07 -0.30
CA SER A 314 -1.37 23.52 -0.12
C SER A 314 -2.30 24.00 0.99
N GLY A 315 -1.88 25.03 1.72
CA GLY A 315 -2.66 25.67 2.76
C GLY A 315 -2.73 27.18 2.54
N PRO A 316 -3.81 27.86 2.96
CA PRO A 316 -3.90 29.30 2.87
C PRO A 316 -2.82 29.94 3.75
N VAL A 317 -2.05 30.88 3.20
CA VAL A 317 -1.17 31.75 3.99
C VAL A 317 -2.05 32.76 4.74
N PRO A 318 -1.90 32.92 6.07
CA PRO A 318 -2.63 33.94 6.81
C PRO A 318 -2.37 35.32 6.20
N GLN A 319 -3.41 35.95 5.64
CA GLN A 319 -3.28 37.31 5.07
C GLN A 319 -2.83 38.29 6.16
N GLY A 320 -1.75 39.03 5.88
CA GLY A 320 -1.33 40.21 6.66
C GLY A 320 0.06 40.12 7.30
N LEU A 321 0.59 38.94 7.64
CA LEU A 321 1.90 38.84 8.32
C LEU A 321 3.08 39.05 7.36
N GLU A 322 3.08 38.38 6.20
CA GLU A 322 4.17 38.50 5.21
C GLU A 322 4.20 39.88 4.52
N GLU A 323 3.03 40.46 4.23
CA GLU A 323 2.96 41.83 3.71
C GLU A 323 3.49 42.83 4.73
N GLN A 324 3.23 42.65 6.02
CA GLN A 324 3.76 43.52 7.07
C GLN A 324 5.28 43.41 7.20
N GLU A 325 5.82 42.19 7.25
CA GLU A 325 7.27 42.00 7.36
C GLU A 325 8.02 42.49 6.11
N TYR A 326 7.51 42.21 4.91
CA TYR A 326 8.12 42.69 3.68
C TYR A 326 8.10 44.22 3.61
N VAL A 327 6.95 44.85 3.91
CA VAL A 327 6.81 46.31 3.90
C VAL A 327 7.71 46.97 4.96
N GLU A 328 7.90 46.35 6.12
CA GLU A 328 8.77 46.88 7.18
C GLU A 328 10.27 46.69 6.87
N LEU A 329 10.66 45.52 6.37
CA LEU A 329 12.06 45.15 6.18
C LEU A 329 12.63 45.71 4.89
N ASN A 330 11.84 45.80 3.81
CA ASN A 330 12.33 46.22 2.50
C ASN A 330 13.03 47.60 2.54
N PRO A 331 12.47 48.66 3.18
CA PRO A 331 13.16 49.95 3.29
C PRO A 331 14.46 49.88 4.13
N LYS A 332 14.52 49.02 5.14
CA LYS A 332 15.72 48.83 5.99
C LYS A 332 16.84 48.14 5.20
N ILE A 333 16.50 47.10 4.45
CA ILE A 333 17.43 46.38 3.57
C ILE A 333 17.90 47.30 2.44
N GLU A 334 17.00 48.06 1.82
CA GLU A 334 17.34 49.02 0.77
C GLU A 334 18.33 50.09 1.26
N ARG A 335 18.12 50.63 2.48
CA ARG A 335 19.08 51.56 3.10
C ARG A 335 20.45 50.92 3.33
N LEU A 336 20.48 49.72 3.90
CA LEU A 336 21.73 48.99 4.13
C LEU A 336 22.49 48.77 2.82
N PHE A 337 21.79 48.29 1.79
CA PHE A 337 22.33 48.08 0.45
C PHE A 337 22.91 49.38 -0.14
N ASN A 338 22.20 50.49 -0.01
CA ASN A 338 22.67 51.79 -0.51
C ASN A 338 23.94 52.27 0.20
N VAL A 339 24.03 52.13 1.52
CA VAL A 339 25.23 52.46 2.30
C VAL A 339 26.41 51.57 1.88
N GLN A 340 26.18 50.26 1.76
CA GLN A 340 27.21 49.31 1.31
C GLN A 340 27.70 49.63 -0.12
N ARG A 341 26.78 49.99 -1.03
CA ARG A 341 27.11 50.37 -2.40
C ARG A 341 27.95 51.64 -2.45
N GLN A 342 27.63 52.63 -1.62
CA GLN A 342 28.40 53.85 -1.52
C GLN A 342 29.82 53.57 -1.01
N LEU A 343 29.94 52.84 0.09
CA LEU A 343 31.24 52.45 0.67
C LEU A 343 32.13 51.70 -0.34
N ALA A 344 31.57 50.71 -1.06
CA ALA A 344 32.30 49.98 -2.09
C ALA A 344 32.78 50.89 -3.24
N THR A 345 31.97 51.88 -3.62
CA THR A 345 32.33 52.87 -4.65
C THR A 345 33.46 53.78 -4.17
N GLU A 346 33.41 54.22 -2.91
CA GLU A 346 34.44 55.03 -2.27
C GLU A 346 35.77 54.27 -2.20
N TYR A 347 35.77 53.03 -1.72
CA TYR A 347 36.97 52.17 -1.72
C TYR A 347 37.56 51.97 -3.11
N LEU A 348 36.72 51.77 -4.13
CA LEU A 348 37.20 51.64 -5.51
C LEU A 348 37.82 52.94 -6.04
N ALA A 349 37.23 54.09 -5.72
CA ALA A 349 37.76 55.39 -6.11
C ALA A 349 39.09 55.70 -5.41
N GLU A 350 39.18 55.41 -4.11
CA GLU A 350 40.39 55.55 -3.32
C GLU A 350 41.50 54.62 -3.83
N ALA A 351 41.21 53.35 -4.07
CA ALA A 351 42.15 52.40 -4.66
C ALA A 351 42.70 52.91 -6.01
N LYS A 352 41.84 53.42 -6.89
CA LYS A 352 42.27 54.02 -8.18
C LYS A 352 43.17 55.25 -7.99
N LYS A 353 42.89 56.08 -6.98
CA LYS A 353 43.70 57.26 -6.65
C LYS A 353 45.07 56.85 -6.13
N LEU A 354 45.14 55.91 -5.19
CA LEU A 354 46.37 55.39 -4.61
C LEU A 354 47.27 54.74 -5.68
N ILE A 355 46.70 53.92 -6.56
CA ILE A 355 47.41 53.33 -7.71
C ILE A 355 48.01 54.41 -8.61
N LYS A 356 47.26 55.48 -8.94
CA LYS A 356 47.76 56.61 -9.74
C LYS A 356 48.88 57.39 -9.05
N GLN A 357 48.90 57.42 -7.72
CA GLN A 357 49.93 58.07 -6.92
C GLN A 357 51.18 57.19 -6.73
N GLY A 358 51.22 56.00 -7.36
CA GLY A 358 52.33 55.05 -7.23
C GLY A 358 52.30 54.26 -5.92
N ILE A 359 51.25 54.42 -5.12
CA ILE A 359 50.99 53.66 -3.89
C ILE A 359 50.23 52.39 -4.33
N ALA A 360 50.96 51.44 -4.91
CA ALA A 360 50.47 50.08 -5.01
C ALA A 360 50.48 49.48 -3.59
N GLY A 361 49.44 48.71 -3.24
CA GLY A 361 49.36 48.03 -1.94
C GLY A 361 50.63 47.20 -1.65
N PRO A 362 50.83 46.76 -0.40
CA PRO A 362 52.03 46.03 -0.02
C PRO A 362 52.33 44.92 -1.04
N GLN A 363 53.60 44.79 -1.43
CA GLN A 363 54.05 43.62 -2.18
C GLN A 363 53.54 42.37 -1.44
N VAL A 364 53.04 41.40 -2.20
CA VAL A 364 52.46 40.15 -1.68
C VAL A 364 53.36 39.62 -0.54
N GLY A 365 52.91 39.79 0.71
CA GLY A 365 53.73 39.47 1.91
C GLY A 365 53.46 40.31 3.16
N GLU A 366 53.01 41.58 3.06
CA GLU A 366 52.77 42.43 4.25
C GLU A 366 51.28 42.62 4.54
N GLY A 367 50.65 41.59 5.09
CA GLY A 367 49.27 41.68 5.59
C GLY A 367 49.21 42.34 6.97
N ARG A 368 48.54 43.49 7.08
CA ARG A 368 47.89 43.93 8.32
C ARG A 368 46.42 44.23 8.06
N PHE A 369 45.57 43.24 8.33
CA PHE A 369 44.16 43.48 8.60
C PHE A 369 44.03 44.05 10.01
N GLY A 370 43.89 45.37 10.11
CA GLY A 370 43.46 46.04 11.34
C GLY A 370 42.02 46.51 11.15
N PHE A 371 41.06 45.69 11.60
CA PHE A 371 39.73 46.19 11.94
C PHE A 371 39.84 46.85 13.32
N VAL A 372 39.46 48.11 13.44
CA VAL A 372 39.08 48.76 14.70
C VAL A 372 37.68 49.29 14.54
#